data_AF-A0A7X3V5D6-F1
#
_entry.id   AF-A0A7X3V5D6-F1
#
_cell.length_a   1.000
_cell.length_b   1.000
_cell.length_c   1.000
_cell.angle_alpha   90.00
_cell.angle_beta   90.00
_cell.angle_gamma   90.00
#
_symmetry.space_group_name_H-M   'P 1'
#
loop_
_entity.id
_entity.type
_entity.pdbx_description
1 polymer ?
#
loop_
_entity_poly.entity_id
_entity_poly.type
_entity_poly.pdbx_seq_one_letter_code
_entity_poly.pdbx_strand_id
1 'polypeptide(L)'
;MARTKRSRRSYGAGEWGRNRVRIFPDPKTGNFQIEWRENGRRRSRSLGHRDWPRAKKQADEFAAGFVGPDLNGKQEAEPEPLKLGELFDIYGEEVTPTKGWKSRRYDRTATRMFLRFFGRNRDPATLSQRDWDRFIRERRAGRIGPSGKPVSDRMVEYDLKFLIAVLNWA
;
A
#
# COMPACT_ATOMS: atom_id res chain seq x y z
N MET A 1 -20.96 -37.45 35.81
CA MET A 1 -19.87 -36.75 35.10
C MET A 1 -20.01 -35.25 35.32
N ALA A 2 -19.14 -34.65 36.13
CA ALA A 2 -19.21 -33.24 36.48
C ALA A 2 -18.86 -32.34 35.28
N ARG A 3 -19.76 -31.44 34.89
CA ARG A 3 -19.50 -30.39 33.89
C ARG A 3 -18.46 -29.43 34.47
N THR A 4 -17.19 -29.60 34.08
CA THR A 4 -16.11 -28.67 34.45
C THR A 4 -16.46 -27.27 33.94
N LYS A 5 -16.77 -26.35 34.85
CA LYS A 5 -16.94 -24.92 34.58
C LYS A 5 -15.63 -24.40 33.96
N ARG A 6 -15.54 -24.37 32.63
CA ARG A 6 -14.39 -23.77 31.92
C ARG A 6 -14.34 -22.29 32.32
N SER A 7 -13.29 -21.90 33.05
CA SER A 7 -13.12 -20.51 33.49
C SER A 7 -13.09 -19.61 32.24
N ARG A 8 -14.09 -18.74 32.11
CA ARG A 8 -14.21 -17.70 31.07
C ARG A 8 -13.15 -16.61 31.29
N ARG A 9 -11.86 -16.98 31.20
CA ARG A 9 -10.76 -16.01 31.30
C ARG A 9 -10.79 -15.15 30.04
N SER A 10 -11.38 -13.96 30.13
CA SER A 10 -11.22 -12.94 29.11
C SER A 10 -10.50 -11.74 29.71
N TYR A 11 -9.62 -11.14 28.93
CA TYR A 11 -8.88 -9.95 29.32
C TYR A 11 -9.09 -8.89 28.25
N GLY A 12 -9.17 -7.63 28.66
CA GLY A 12 -9.28 -6.51 27.75
C GLY A 12 -8.11 -5.57 27.94
N ALA A 13 -7.45 -5.21 26.85
CA ALA A 13 -6.38 -4.23 26.78
C ALA A 13 -6.86 -2.98 26.03
N GLY A 14 -6.22 -1.83 26.28
CA GLY A 14 -6.56 -0.56 25.64
C GLY A 14 -7.80 0.15 26.20
N GLU A 15 -7.96 1.39 25.77
CA GLU A 15 -9.01 2.33 26.17
C GLU A 15 -10.27 2.13 25.33
N TRP A 16 -11.44 2.27 25.97
CA TRP A 16 -12.73 2.13 25.30
C TRP A 16 -12.91 3.21 24.22
N GLY A 17 -13.45 2.81 23.07
CA GLY A 17 -13.56 3.69 21.90
C GLY A 17 -12.27 3.84 21.11
N ARG A 18 -11.10 3.64 21.73
CA ARG A 18 -9.78 3.89 21.14
C ARG A 18 -9.13 2.69 20.48
N ASN A 19 -8.48 1.88 21.29
CA ASN A 19 -7.69 0.72 20.91
C ASN A 19 -8.13 -0.50 21.72
N ARG A 20 -9.43 -0.58 22.01
CA ARG A 20 -9.98 -1.64 22.87
C ARG A 20 -9.87 -2.99 22.18
N VAL A 21 -9.06 -3.85 22.78
CA VAL A 21 -8.85 -5.22 22.35
C VAL A 21 -9.33 -6.15 23.45
N ARG A 22 -9.92 -7.28 23.07
CA ARG A 22 -10.35 -8.33 23.99
C ARG A 22 -9.75 -9.66 23.58
N ILE A 23 -9.14 -10.36 24.53
CA ILE A 23 -8.79 -11.77 24.38
C ILE A 23 -9.80 -12.67 25.10
N PHE A 24 -10.11 -13.81 24.49
CA PHE A 24 -10.97 -14.84 25.06
C PHE A 24 -10.63 -16.23 24.49
N PRO A 25 -10.82 -17.32 25.26
CA PRO A 25 -10.62 -18.66 24.75
C PRO A 25 -11.75 -19.06 23.80
N ASP A 26 -11.41 -19.63 22.66
CA ASP A 26 -12.38 -20.30 21.78
C ASP A 26 -12.97 -21.51 22.53
N PRO A 27 -14.31 -21.59 22.68
CA PRO A 27 -14.96 -22.70 23.37
C PRO A 27 -14.75 -24.06 22.69
N LYS A 28 -14.44 -24.11 21.39
CA LYS A 28 -14.21 -25.36 20.65
C LYS A 28 -12.76 -25.82 20.77
N THR A 29 -11.82 -24.96 20.41
CA THR A 29 -10.40 -25.33 20.29
C THR A 29 -9.59 -25.06 21.56
N GLY A 30 -10.09 -24.20 22.46
CA GLY A 30 -9.36 -23.73 23.65
C GLY A 30 -8.27 -22.70 23.34
N ASN A 31 -8.03 -22.39 22.06
CA ASN A 31 -7.04 -21.39 21.64
C ASN A 31 -7.56 -19.99 21.93
N PHE A 32 -6.68 -19.09 22.36
CA PHE A 32 -7.07 -17.71 22.57
C PHE A 32 -7.35 -17.02 21.23
N GLN A 33 -8.44 -16.28 21.20
CA GLN A 33 -8.83 -15.35 20.15
C GLN A 33 -8.54 -13.94 20.65
N ILE A 34 -8.16 -13.07 19.73
CA ILE A 34 -8.07 -11.62 19.92
C ILE A 34 -9.15 -10.95 19.08
N GLU A 35 -9.84 -9.98 19.66
CA GLU A 35 -10.97 -9.28 19.06
C GLU A 35 -10.82 -7.78 19.26
N TRP A 36 -11.09 -7.02 18.19
CA TRP A 36 -10.99 -5.57 18.17
C TRP A 36 -12.07 -4.98 17.26
N ARG A 37 -12.18 -3.65 17.25
CA ARG A 37 -13.02 -2.92 16.30
C ARG A 37 -12.15 -2.14 15.33
N GLU A 38 -12.53 -2.19 14.06
CA GLU A 38 -11.87 -1.49 12.96
C GLU A 38 -12.98 -0.92 12.07
N ASN A 39 -12.98 0.40 11.84
CA ASN A 39 -14.02 1.10 11.06
C ASN A 39 -15.46 0.76 11.50
N GLY A 40 -15.68 0.70 12.82
CA GLY A 40 -16.97 0.34 13.42
C GLY A 40 -17.34 -1.15 13.31
N ARG A 41 -16.57 -1.96 12.60
CA ARG A 41 -16.80 -3.41 12.44
C ARG A 41 -15.97 -4.20 13.43
N ARG A 42 -16.57 -5.25 13.99
CA ARG A 42 -15.89 -6.18 14.89
C ARG A 42 -15.07 -7.17 14.07
N ARG A 43 -13.78 -7.28 14.38
CA ARG A 43 -12.85 -8.25 13.80
C ARG A 43 -12.33 -9.17 14.89
N SER A 44 -12.03 -10.41 14.53
CA SER A 44 -11.43 -11.38 15.43
C SER A 44 -10.40 -12.23 14.70
N ARG A 45 -9.38 -12.68 15.42
CA ARG A 45 -8.32 -13.55 14.93
C ARG A 45 -7.90 -14.55 16.01
N SER A 46 -7.56 -15.76 15.58
CA SER A 46 -7.00 -16.79 16.46
C SER A 46 -5.52 -16.53 16.73
N LEU A 47 -5.09 -16.61 17.99
CA LEU A 47 -3.68 -16.55 18.39
C LEU A 47 -2.98 -17.91 18.25
N GLY A 48 -3.73 -18.98 17.99
CA GLY A 48 -3.18 -20.31 17.72
C GLY A 48 -2.57 -21.04 18.92
N HIS A 49 -2.67 -20.49 20.13
CA HIS A 49 -2.17 -21.11 21.35
C HIS A 49 -3.12 -20.96 22.54
N ARG A 50 -2.89 -21.78 23.57
CA ARG A 50 -3.63 -21.78 24.85
C ARG A 50 -2.86 -21.13 26.01
N ASP A 51 -1.73 -20.49 25.71
CA ASP A 51 -0.88 -19.79 26.68
C ASP A 51 -1.49 -18.43 27.05
N TRP A 52 -1.87 -18.26 28.32
CA TRP A 52 -2.55 -17.08 28.84
C TRP A 52 -1.63 -15.87 29.08
N PRO A 53 -0.49 -16.00 29.79
CA PRO A 53 0.50 -14.93 29.88
C PRO A 53 0.92 -14.39 28.51
N ARG A 54 1.16 -15.28 27.55
CA ARG A 54 1.50 -14.90 26.17
C ARG A 54 0.35 -14.16 25.48
N ALA A 55 -0.88 -14.64 25.63
CA ALA A 55 -2.04 -13.97 25.05
C ALA A 55 -2.28 -12.58 25.65
N LYS A 56 -2.03 -12.40 26.95
CA LYS A 56 -2.13 -11.09 27.62
C LYS A 56 -1.10 -10.11 27.06
N LYS A 57 0.17 -10.53 26.96
CA LYS A 57 1.24 -9.72 26.38
C LYS A 57 0.92 -9.31 24.94
N GLN A 58 0.44 -10.26 24.13
CA GLN A 58 0.01 -9.97 22.76
C GLN A 58 -1.20 -9.03 22.69
N ALA A 59 -2.12 -9.07 23.67
CA ALA A 59 -3.23 -8.12 23.74
C ALA A 59 -2.74 -6.70 24.07
N ASP A 60 -1.80 -6.58 25.00
CA ASP A 60 -1.19 -5.29 25.36
C ASP A 60 -0.34 -4.73 24.21
N GLU A 61 0.43 -5.58 23.51
CA GLU A 61 1.17 -5.22 22.28
C GLU A 61 0.23 -4.81 21.14
N PHE A 62 -0.87 -5.53 20.94
CA PHE A 62 -1.86 -5.21 19.91
C PHE A 62 -2.58 -3.89 20.23
N ALA A 63 -2.94 -3.66 21.50
CA ALA A 63 -3.49 -2.38 21.92
C ALA A 63 -2.47 -1.23 21.81
N ALA A 64 -1.20 -1.46 22.15
CA ALA A 64 -0.13 -0.48 22.02
C ALA A 64 0.22 -0.18 20.55
N GLY A 65 0.16 -1.17 19.65
CA GLY A 65 0.33 -0.99 18.21
C GLY A 65 -0.85 -0.25 17.54
N PHE A 66 -2.00 -0.19 18.20
CA PHE A 66 -3.12 0.68 17.85
C PHE A 66 -2.96 2.12 18.40
N VAL A 67 -1.81 2.46 18.99
CA VAL A 67 -1.47 3.88 19.26
C VAL A 67 -1.09 4.53 17.94
N GLY A 68 -2.12 5.01 17.24
CA GLY A 68 -2.08 5.86 16.05
C GLY A 68 -3.26 5.53 15.10
N PRO A 69 -4.08 6.48 14.64
CA PRO A 69 -4.25 7.88 15.03
C PRO A 69 -5.68 8.23 15.46
N ASP A 70 -5.81 9.38 16.14
CA ASP A 70 -7.04 10.17 16.22
C ASP A 70 -8.32 9.49 16.71
N LEU A 71 -8.47 9.52 18.03
CA LEU A 71 -9.78 9.41 18.68
C LEU A 71 -10.31 10.75 19.16
N ASN A 72 -9.82 11.80 18.51
CA ASN A 72 -10.34 13.15 18.54
C ASN A 72 -10.34 13.73 17.12
N GLY A 73 -10.99 13.04 16.16
CA GLY A 73 -11.56 13.68 14.97
C GLY A 73 -10.64 14.59 14.15
N LYS A 74 -9.34 14.33 14.12
CA LYS A 74 -8.50 14.76 13.01
C LYS A 74 -8.31 13.52 12.17
N GLN A 75 -8.63 13.57 10.90
CA GLN A 75 -8.04 12.59 9.99
C GLN A 75 -6.54 12.85 10.07
N GLU A 76 -5.75 11.93 10.61
CA GLU A 76 -4.41 11.74 10.08
C GLU A 76 -4.63 11.58 8.58
N ALA A 77 -4.26 12.63 7.83
CA ALA A 77 -4.49 12.69 6.40
C ALA A 77 -3.99 11.37 5.84
N GLU A 78 -4.85 10.62 5.12
CA GLU A 78 -4.36 9.54 4.28
C GLU A 78 -3.14 10.12 3.54
N PRO A 79 -1.96 9.47 3.60
CA PRO A 79 -0.77 10.01 2.98
C PRO A 79 -1.15 10.40 1.56
N GLU A 80 -0.97 11.67 1.22
CA GLU A 80 -1.47 12.18 -0.06
C GLU A 80 -1.04 11.22 -1.16
N PRO A 81 -1.97 10.75 -2.02
CA PRO A 81 -1.63 9.73 -3.01
C PRO A 81 -0.50 10.26 -3.88
N LEU A 82 0.64 9.54 -3.85
CA LEU A 82 1.88 9.89 -4.53
C LEU A 82 1.59 10.32 -5.95
N LYS A 83 1.98 11.54 -6.31
CA LYS A 83 1.78 12.02 -7.68
C LYS A 83 2.81 11.38 -8.60
N LEU A 84 2.48 11.28 -9.89
CA LEU A 84 3.41 10.74 -10.90
C LEU A 84 4.79 11.43 -10.84
N GLY A 85 4.83 12.74 -10.58
CA GLY A 85 6.06 13.49 -10.38
C GLY A 85 6.96 12.93 -9.30
N GLU A 86 6.41 12.75 -8.10
CA GLU A 86 7.13 12.24 -6.94
C GLU A 86 7.54 10.78 -7.18
N LEU A 87 6.64 9.97 -7.73
CA LEU A 87 6.92 8.59 -8.06
C LEU A 87 8.12 8.45 -9.02
N PHE A 88 8.17 9.26 -10.07
CA PHE A 88 9.28 9.26 -11.02
C PHE A 88 10.58 9.78 -10.40
N ASP A 89 10.51 10.76 -9.51
CA ASP A 89 11.70 11.30 -8.83
C ASP A 89 12.30 10.25 -7.90
N ILE A 90 11.48 9.62 -7.05
CA ILE A 90 11.97 8.58 -6.12
C ILE A 90 12.52 7.38 -6.90
N TYR A 91 11.82 6.91 -7.95
CA TYR A 91 12.35 5.86 -8.80
C TYR A 91 13.68 6.24 -9.45
N GLY A 92 13.82 7.51 -9.87
CA GLY A 92 15.02 8.08 -10.46
C GLY A 92 16.20 8.18 -9.49
N GLU A 93 15.92 8.31 -8.20
CA GLU A 93 16.91 8.37 -7.11
C GLU A 93 17.29 6.99 -6.60
N GLU A 94 16.34 6.07 -6.46
CA GLU A 94 16.56 4.78 -5.83
C GLU A 94 16.89 3.66 -6.84
N VAL A 95 16.18 3.62 -7.97
CA VAL A 95 16.25 2.49 -8.91
C VAL A 95 17.16 2.81 -10.09
N THR A 96 16.98 3.97 -10.73
CA THR A 96 17.75 4.33 -11.93
C THR A 96 19.28 4.26 -11.72
N PRO A 97 19.88 4.68 -10.59
CA PRO A 97 21.33 4.60 -10.41
C PRO A 97 21.89 3.18 -10.39
N THR A 98 21.08 2.17 -10.10
CA THR A 98 21.53 0.76 -10.13
C THR A 98 21.69 0.22 -11.55
N LYS A 99 21.08 0.87 -12.56
CA LYS A 99 21.08 0.42 -13.96
C LYS A 99 22.36 0.85 -14.70
N GLY A 100 22.63 0.25 -15.86
CA GLY A 100 23.74 0.65 -16.73
C GLY A 100 23.57 2.06 -17.35
N TRP A 101 24.67 2.68 -17.78
CA TRP A 101 24.68 4.08 -18.27
C TRP A 101 23.65 4.39 -19.36
N LYS A 102 23.52 3.51 -20.37
CA LYS A 102 22.53 3.68 -21.45
C LYS A 102 21.11 3.68 -20.91
N SER A 103 20.80 2.76 -19.99
CA SER A 103 19.49 2.69 -19.33
C SER A 103 19.22 3.92 -18.47
N ARG A 104 20.20 4.43 -17.72
CA ARG A 104 20.06 5.68 -16.96
C ARG A 104 19.68 6.87 -17.84
N ARG A 105 20.35 7.01 -18.98
CA ARG A 105 20.06 8.07 -19.96
C ARG A 105 18.67 7.94 -20.55
N TYR A 106 18.25 6.70 -20.83
CA TYR A 106 16.92 6.39 -21.31
C TYR A 106 15.85 6.73 -20.26
N ASP A 107 15.97 6.23 -19.04
CA ASP A 107 15.05 6.49 -17.92
C ASP A 107 14.80 7.98 -17.74
N ARG A 108 15.87 8.80 -17.73
CA ARG A 108 15.77 10.27 -17.62
C ARG A 108 15.00 10.91 -18.78
N THR A 109 15.19 10.39 -19.99
CA THR A 109 14.53 10.90 -21.20
C THR A 109 13.05 10.52 -21.20
N ALA A 110 12.76 9.26 -20.88
CA ALA A 110 11.40 8.73 -20.80
C ALA A 110 10.61 9.38 -19.65
N THR A 111 11.23 9.59 -18.49
CA THR A 111 10.63 10.31 -17.35
C THR A 111 10.15 11.70 -17.76
N ARG A 112 11.02 12.52 -18.38
CA ARG A 112 10.63 13.86 -18.85
C ARG A 112 9.48 13.81 -19.86
N MET A 113 9.50 12.82 -20.75
CA MET A 113 8.45 12.62 -21.74
C MET A 113 7.11 12.29 -21.07
N PHE A 114 7.10 11.36 -20.11
CA PHE A 114 5.89 10.96 -19.39
C PHE A 114 5.33 12.08 -18.52
N LEU A 115 6.19 12.78 -17.78
CA LEU A 115 5.77 13.93 -16.96
C LEU A 115 5.22 15.08 -17.81
N ARG A 116 5.77 15.30 -19.01
CA ARG A 116 5.24 16.29 -19.96
C ARG A 116 3.88 15.86 -20.53
N PHE A 117 3.67 14.57 -20.75
CA PHE A 117 2.44 14.06 -21.37
C PHE A 117 1.29 13.89 -20.37
N PHE A 118 1.52 13.20 -19.27
CA PHE A 118 0.48 12.91 -18.26
C PHE A 118 0.32 14.03 -17.23
N GLY A 119 1.36 14.84 -17.04
CA GLY A 119 1.42 15.87 -16.02
C GLY A 119 2.01 15.37 -14.71
N ARG A 120 2.82 16.22 -14.08
CA ARG A 120 3.54 15.90 -12.84
C ARG A 120 2.61 15.65 -11.65
N ASN A 121 1.48 16.35 -11.58
CA ASN A 121 0.54 16.27 -10.46
C ASN A 121 -0.57 15.23 -10.68
N ARG A 122 -0.45 14.38 -11.70
CA ARG A 122 -1.43 13.34 -11.99
C ARG A 122 -1.31 12.21 -10.96
N ASP A 123 -2.44 11.77 -10.44
CA ASP A 123 -2.53 10.58 -9.60
C ASP A 123 -2.36 9.32 -10.48
N PRO A 124 -1.36 8.46 -10.22
CA PRO A 124 -1.12 7.23 -10.97
C PRO A 124 -2.34 6.29 -11.00
N ALA A 125 -3.11 6.21 -9.91
CA ALA A 125 -4.28 5.33 -9.80
C ALA A 125 -5.44 5.75 -10.71
N THR A 126 -5.41 6.99 -11.20
CA THR A 126 -6.42 7.53 -12.12
C THR A 126 -6.09 7.34 -13.59
N LEU A 127 -4.95 6.71 -13.93
CA LEU A 127 -4.59 6.40 -15.31
C LEU A 127 -5.57 5.37 -15.89
N SER A 128 -6.34 5.81 -16.87
CA SER A 128 -7.36 5.00 -17.54
C SER A 128 -6.83 4.41 -18.84
N GLN A 129 -7.49 3.37 -19.37
CA GLN A 129 -7.16 2.81 -20.69
C GLN A 129 -7.11 3.88 -21.80
N ARG A 130 -7.97 4.90 -21.73
CA ARG A 130 -7.97 6.02 -22.69
C ARG A 130 -6.67 6.83 -22.66
N ASP A 131 -6.07 6.98 -21.48
CA ASP A 131 -4.79 7.68 -21.32
C ASP A 131 -3.65 6.88 -21.96
N TRP A 132 -3.65 5.56 -21.78
CA TRP A 132 -2.70 4.64 -22.42
C TRP A 132 -2.83 4.65 -23.94
N ASP A 133 -4.04 4.51 -24.46
CA ASP A 133 -4.30 4.51 -25.92
C ASP A 133 -3.90 5.84 -26.55
N ARG A 134 -4.17 6.95 -25.85
CA ARG A 134 -3.74 8.29 -26.29
C ARG A 134 -2.22 8.38 -26.32
N PHE A 135 -1.52 7.94 -25.27
CA PHE A 135 -0.05 7.94 -25.28
C PHE A 135 0.50 7.15 -26.47
N ILE A 136 0.02 5.92 -26.68
CA ILE A 136 0.46 5.04 -27.77
C ILE A 136 0.29 5.73 -29.12
N ARG A 137 -0.89 6.29 -29.40
CA ARG A 137 -1.19 6.96 -30.67
C ARG A 137 -0.29 8.17 -30.90
N GLU A 138 -0.19 9.06 -29.91
CA GLU A 138 0.57 10.31 -30.04
C GLU A 138 2.08 10.05 -30.08
N ARG A 139 2.57 9.04 -29.35
CA ARG A 139 3.96 8.58 -29.39
C ARG A 139 4.31 7.98 -30.75
N ARG A 140 3.47 7.07 -31.27
CA ARG A 140 3.64 6.46 -32.60
C ARG A 140 3.64 7.52 -33.70
N ALA A 141 2.78 8.55 -33.58
CA ALA A 141 2.73 9.67 -34.51
C ALA A 141 3.92 10.65 -34.39
N GLY A 142 4.78 10.50 -33.38
CA GLY A 142 5.92 11.39 -33.15
C GLY A 142 5.58 12.71 -32.48
N ARG A 143 4.34 12.90 -32.06
CA ARG A 143 3.90 14.11 -31.34
C ARG A 143 4.44 14.17 -29.91
N ILE A 144 4.81 13.01 -29.38
CA ILE A 144 5.46 12.85 -28.08
C ILE A 144 6.84 12.22 -28.29
N GLY A 145 7.81 12.69 -27.50
CA GLY A 145 9.17 12.21 -27.49
C GLY A 145 10.18 13.28 -27.91
N PRO A 146 11.48 13.03 -27.69
CA PRO A 146 12.52 14.04 -27.86
C PRO A 146 12.78 14.41 -29.33
N SER A 147 12.50 13.52 -30.27
CA SER A 147 12.82 13.71 -31.69
C SER A 147 11.72 14.41 -32.49
N GLY A 148 10.48 14.47 -31.98
CA GLY A 148 9.33 14.92 -32.76
C GLY A 148 9.01 14.04 -33.98
N LYS A 149 9.57 12.83 -34.05
CA LYS A 149 9.44 11.91 -35.19
C LYS A 149 8.65 10.66 -34.80
N PRO A 150 7.87 10.08 -35.74
CA PRO A 150 7.24 8.78 -35.54
C PRO A 150 8.23 7.74 -35.05
N VAL A 151 7.77 6.82 -34.22
CA VAL A 151 8.58 5.70 -33.71
C VAL A 151 7.91 4.38 -33.98
N SER A 152 8.72 3.33 -34.07
CA SER A 152 8.25 1.96 -34.22
C SER A 152 7.55 1.47 -32.95
N ASP A 153 6.71 0.45 -33.12
CA ASP A 153 5.99 -0.18 -32.01
C ASP A 153 6.93 -0.74 -30.94
N ARG A 154 8.13 -1.19 -31.33
CA ARG A 154 9.15 -1.66 -30.39
C ARG A 154 9.63 -0.56 -29.44
N MET A 155 9.71 0.69 -29.92
CA MET A 155 10.06 1.81 -29.05
C MET A 155 8.91 2.14 -28.10
N VAL A 156 7.67 2.14 -28.59
CA VAL A 156 6.48 2.34 -27.74
C VAL A 156 6.40 1.27 -26.65
N GLU A 157 6.62 -0.01 -27.00
CA GLU A 157 6.67 -1.11 -26.05
C GLU A 157 7.75 -0.89 -24.98
N TYR A 158 8.93 -0.43 -25.38
CA TYR A 158 10.03 -0.14 -24.45
C TYR A 158 9.69 1.03 -23.51
N ASP A 159 9.03 2.08 -24.02
CA ASP A 159 8.52 3.21 -23.23
C ASP A 159 7.49 2.71 -22.20
N LEU A 160 6.53 1.88 -22.63
CA LEU A 160 5.48 1.33 -21.77
C LEU A 160 6.02 0.38 -20.70
N LYS A 161 7.00 -0.46 -21.04
CA LYS A 161 7.68 -1.34 -20.06
C LYS A 161 8.34 -0.55 -18.95
N PHE A 162 8.97 0.58 -19.29
CA PHE A 162 9.53 1.47 -18.28
C PHE A 162 8.45 2.10 -17.41
N LEU A 163 7.36 2.62 -18.00
CA LEU A 163 6.25 3.19 -17.24
C LEU A 163 5.64 2.16 -16.28
N ILE A 164 5.37 0.94 -16.74
CA ILE A 164 4.84 -0.14 -15.90
C ILE A 164 5.82 -0.48 -14.75
N ALA A 165 7.13 -0.50 -15.03
CA ALA A 165 8.13 -0.76 -13.99
C ALA A 165 8.16 0.33 -12.91
N VAL A 166 7.87 1.58 -13.26
CA VAL A 166 7.73 2.69 -12.29
C VAL A 166 6.43 2.57 -11.51
N LEU A 167 5.31 2.30 -12.19
CA LEU A 167 3.99 2.18 -11.56
C LEU A 167 3.90 1.00 -10.59
N ASN A 168 4.55 -0.12 -10.89
CA ASN A 168 4.55 -1.32 -10.04
C ASN A 168 5.62 -1.29 -8.93
N TRP A 169 6.45 -0.24 -8.87
CA TRP A 169 7.45 -0.08 -7.83
C TRP A 169 6.85 0.51 -6.54
N ALA A 170 5.79 1.32 -6.65
CA ALA A 170 4.97 1.80 -5.53
C ALA A 170 3.80 0.84 -5.24
#